data_AF-R7ARL1-F1
#
_entry.id   AF-R7ARL1-F1
#
_cell.length_a   1.000
_cell.length_b   1.000
_cell.length_c   1.000
_cell.angle_alpha   90.00
_cell.angle_beta   90.00
_cell.angle_gamma   90.00
#
_symmetry.space_group_name_H-M   'P 1'
#
loop_
_entity.id
_entity.type
_entity.pdbx_description
1 polymer ?
#
loop_
_entity_poly.entity_id
_entity_poly.type
_entity_poly.pdbx_seq_one_letter_code
_entity_poly.pdbx_strand_id
1 'polypeptide(L)'
;MTDCKTAGKIFFVMGKSASGKDTIYKKLLEYFPELKTVTLYTTRPMREGETEGVEYHFIREEQLEAMKSEGRVIEMRTYQTMYGPWSYATVEDGQIDLSQGSYMMIGTLESYESIRTYFGENGAVPIYIEVEDGERLIRAVNREKQQKKPKYTELCRRFLADETDFSEEKLAQAGITAEERYENQELSDCLKNIAGKIEKTIRRYARG
;
A
#
# COMPACT_ATOMS: atom_id res chain seq x y z
N MET A 1 -10.52 -29.39 4.65
CA MET A 1 -10.20 -27.98 4.33
C MET A 1 -8.71 -27.92 4.19
N THR A 2 -8.24 -27.83 2.95
CA THR A 2 -6.87 -28.10 2.55
C THR A 2 -5.96 -26.99 3.08
N ASP A 3 -5.05 -27.37 3.96
CA ASP A 3 -3.90 -26.57 4.37
C ASP A 3 -2.99 -26.38 3.15
N CYS A 4 -3.37 -25.45 2.27
CA CYS A 4 -2.56 -25.08 1.13
C CYS A 4 -1.45 -24.18 1.66
N LYS A 5 -0.26 -24.76 1.85
CA LYS A 5 0.98 -24.02 2.09
C LYS A 5 1.14 -22.94 1.02
N THR A 6 0.69 -21.71 1.30
CA THR A 6 0.95 -20.55 0.46
C THR A 6 2.43 -20.19 0.60
N ALA A 7 3.23 -20.60 -0.38
CA ALA A 7 4.67 -20.35 -0.42
C ALA A 7 5.00 -18.86 -0.58
N GLY A 8 4.15 -18.13 -1.31
CA GLY A 8 4.25 -16.69 -1.52
C GLY A 8 3.66 -15.84 -0.40
N LYS A 9 4.13 -14.59 -0.32
CA LYS A 9 3.63 -13.55 0.59
C LYS A 9 3.40 -12.24 -0.14
N ILE A 10 2.46 -11.45 0.35
CA ILE A 10 2.27 -10.06 -0.05
C ILE A 10 2.97 -9.18 0.98
N PHE A 11 4.11 -8.60 0.64
CA PHE A 11 4.76 -7.58 1.47
C PHE A 11 4.04 -6.24 1.25
N PHE A 12 3.32 -5.79 2.27
CA PHE A 12 2.41 -4.65 2.15
C PHE A 12 3.02 -3.43 2.84
N VAL A 13 3.57 -2.52 2.03
CA VAL A 13 4.15 -1.26 2.49
C VAL A 13 3.04 -0.26 2.77
N MET A 14 2.98 0.27 3.98
CA MET A 14 2.00 1.28 4.35
C MET A 14 2.63 2.32 5.26
N GLY A 15 1.96 3.46 5.41
CA GLY A 15 2.45 4.54 6.26
C GLY A 15 1.65 5.81 6.05
N LYS A 16 1.69 6.67 7.06
CA LYS A 16 1.07 7.99 6.98
C LYS A 16 1.72 8.83 5.86
N SER A 17 1.08 9.89 5.38
CA SER A 17 1.64 10.78 4.34
C SER A 17 3.01 11.38 4.76
N ALA A 18 3.91 11.64 3.80
CA ALA A 18 5.27 12.13 4.10
C ALA A 18 6.15 11.23 5.00
N SER A 19 5.76 9.98 5.27
CA SER A 19 6.61 8.95 5.91
C SER A 19 7.77 8.49 5.03
N GLY A 20 7.70 8.69 3.70
CA GLY A 20 8.71 8.20 2.75
C GLY A 20 8.42 6.80 2.19
N LYS A 21 7.27 6.21 2.51
CA LYS A 21 6.83 4.89 2.02
C LYS A 21 6.96 4.69 0.51
N ASP A 22 6.65 5.71 -0.31
CA ASP A 22 6.71 5.62 -1.77
C ASP A 22 8.16 5.51 -2.27
N THR A 23 9.10 6.22 -1.62
CA THR A 23 10.53 6.12 -1.91
C THR A 23 11.07 4.75 -1.49
N ILE A 24 10.69 4.30 -0.29
CA ILE A 24 11.08 2.99 0.24
C ILE A 24 10.56 1.87 -0.66
N TYR A 25 9.29 1.90 -1.04
CA TYR A 25 8.67 0.92 -1.94
C TYR A 25 9.44 0.79 -3.26
N LYS A 26 9.75 1.91 -3.92
CA LYS A 26 10.56 1.90 -5.15
C LYS A 26 11.93 1.27 -4.95
N LYS A 27 12.62 1.64 -3.86
CA LYS A 27 13.95 1.10 -3.52
C LYS A 27 13.92 -0.39 -3.19
N LEU A 28 12.86 -0.86 -2.54
CA LEU A 28 12.67 -2.28 -2.25
C LEU A 28 12.36 -3.08 -3.52
N LEU A 29 11.61 -2.53 -4.48
CA LEU A 29 11.41 -3.16 -5.79
C LEU A 29 12.71 -3.26 -6.60
N GLU A 30 13.57 -2.23 -6.53
CA GLU A 30 14.92 -2.30 -7.12
C GLU A 30 15.78 -3.39 -6.46
N TYR A 31 15.64 -3.58 -5.14
CA TYR A 31 16.42 -4.55 -4.36
C TYR A 31 15.91 -5.99 -4.50
N PHE A 32 14.60 -6.18 -4.66
CA PHE A 32 13.93 -7.46 -4.80
C PHE A 32 13.20 -7.57 -6.14
N PRO A 33 13.92 -7.66 -7.27
CA PRO A 33 13.32 -7.72 -8.61
C PRO A 33 12.46 -8.97 -8.85
N GLU A 34 12.55 -9.99 -7.99
CA GLU A 34 11.73 -11.19 -8.01
C GLU A 34 10.32 -10.99 -7.42
N LEU A 35 10.11 -9.92 -6.64
CA LEU A 35 8.79 -9.60 -6.09
C LEU A 35 7.94 -8.95 -7.17
N LYS A 36 6.78 -9.56 -7.43
CA LYS A 36 5.82 -9.06 -8.41
C LYS A 36 5.06 -7.86 -7.85
N THR A 37 4.69 -6.92 -8.71
CA THR A 37 3.78 -5.82 -8.37
C THR A 37 2.35 -6.14 -8.79
N VAL A 38 1.39 -5.45 -8.19
CA VAL A 38 -0.04 -5.55 -8.53
C VAL A 38 -0.50 -4.18 -9.01
N THR A 39 -1.11 -4.13 -10.19
CA THR A 39 -1.67 -2.90 -10.75
C THR A 39 -3.13 -2.77 -10.30
N LEU A 40 -3.43 -1.69 -9.58
CA LEU A 40 -4.77 -1.40 -9.06
C LEU A 40 -5.68 -0.84 -10.16
N TYR A 41 -6.99 -0.89 -9.95
CA TYR A 41 -7.99 -0.31 -10.83
C TYR A 41 -8.45 1.06 -10.31
N THR A 42 -8.79 1.98 -11.21
CA THR A 42 -9.42 3.26 -10.82
C THR A 42 -10.42 3.75 -11.85
N THR A 43 -11.47 4.44 -11.37
CA THR A 43 -12.44 5.17 -12.20
C THR A 43 -12.05 6.63 -12.43
N ARG A 44 -10.93 7.07 -11.84
CA ARG A 44 -10.33 8.37 -12.14
C ARG A 44 -9.82 8.39 -13.58
N PRO A 45 -9.97 9.50 -14.33
CA PRO A 45 -9.28 9.68 -15.61
C PRO A 45 -7.75 9.63 -15.46
N MET A 46 -7.08 8.99 -16.42
CA MET A 46 -5.61 8.99 -16.55
C MET A 46 -5.07 10.43 -16.61
N ARG A 47 -4.03 10.73 -15.82
CA ARG A 47 -3.35 12.04 -15.83
C ARG A 47 -2.24 12.05 -16.87
N GLU A 48 -1.83 13.25 -17.27
CA GLU A 48 -0.65 13.45 -18.11
C GLU A 48 0.58 12.79 -17.47
N GLY A 49 1.24 11.91 -18.24
CA GLY A 49 2.41 11.15 -17.79
C GLY A 49 2.12 9.79 -17.15
N GLU A 50 0.86 9.43 -16.88
CA GLU A 50 0.47 8.07 -16.47
C GLU A 50 0.30 7.17 -17.70
N THR A 51 0.49 5.86 -17.53
CA THR A 51 0.34 4.84 -18.58
C THR A 51 -0.61 3.73 -18.12
N GLU A 52 -1.54 3.33 -19.00
CA GLU A 52 -2.47 2.22 -18.74
C GLU A 52 -1.72 0.94 -18.38
N GLY A 53 -2.12 0.31 -17.28
CA GLY A 53 -1.52 -0.94 -16.80
C GLY A 53 -0.20 -0.76 -16.05
N VAL A 54 0.33 0.46 -15.93
CA VAL A 54 1.55 0.76 -15.18
C VAL A 54 1.20 1.28 -13.79
N GLU A 55 0.59 2.46 -13.69
CA GLU A 55 0.15 3.00 -12.39
C GLU A 55 -1.19 2.41 -11.95
N TYR A 56 -2.14 2.34 -12.89
CA TYR A 56 -3.47 1.80 -12.68
C TYR A 56 -4.02 1.21 -13.98
N HIS A 57 -5.01 0.34 -13.84
CA HIS A 57 -6.01 0.09 -14.87
C HIS A 57 -7.09 1.17 -14.80
N PHE A 58 -7.16 2.02 -15.82
CA PHE A 58 -8.12 3.12 -15.88
C PHE A 58 -9.41 2.65 -16.54
N ILE A 59 -10.43 2.40 -15.71
CA ILE A 59 -11.71 1.84 -16.14
C ILE A 59 -12.85 2.83 -15.97
N ARG A 60 -13.99 2.59 -16.64
CA ARG A 60 -15.21 3.34 -16.40
C ARG A 60 -15.98 2.78 -15.20
N GLU A 61 -16.87 3.60 -14.64
CA GLU A 61 -17.70 3.20 -13.50
C GLU A 61 -18.52 1.94 -13.80
N GLU A 62 -19.06 1.81 -15.02
CA GLU A 62 -19.86 0.63 -15.40
C GLU A 62 -19.03 -0.67 -15.40
N GLN A 63 -17.74 -0.58 -15.71
CA GLN A 63 -16.83 -1.73 -15.65
C GLN A 63 -16.53 -2.12 -14.21
N LEU A 64 -16.36 -1.14 -13.32
CA LEU A 64 -16.17 -1.39 -11.90
C LEU A 64 -17.41 -2.03 -11.28
N GLU A 65 -18.61 -1.54 -11.62
CA GLU A 65 -19.87 -2.13 -11.16
C GLU A 65 -20.07 -3.57 -11.66
N ALA A 66 -19.67 -3.87 -12.90
CA ALA A 66 -19.68 -5.25 -13.39
C ALA A 66 -18.75 -6.15 -12.54
N MET A 67 -17.51 -5.73 -12.28
CA MET A 67 -16.56 -6.48 -11.45
C MET A 67 -17.08 -6.69 -10.01
N LYS A 68 -17.77 -5.69 -9.43
CA LYS A 68 -18.44 -5.83 -8.13
C LYS A 68 -19.54 -6.89 -8.19
N SER A 69 -20.39 -6.85 -9.21
CA SER A 69 -21.49 -7.81 -9.38
C SER A 69 -20.99 -9.25 -9.56
N GLU A 70 -19.78 -9.42 -10.11
CA GLU A 70 -19.08 -10.69 -10.24
C GLU A 70 -18.38 -11.15 -8.95
N GLY A 71 -18.39 -10.34 -7.88
CA GLY A 71 -17.71 -10.65 -6.62
C GLY A 71 -16.19 -10.61 -6.70
N ARG A 72 -15.63 -9.89 -7.69
CA ARG A 72 -14.18 -9.86 -7.97
C ARG A 72 -13.45 -8.71 -7.30
N VAL A 73 -14.15 -7.75 -6.69
CA VAL A 73 -13.50 -6.63 -6.00
C VAL A 73 -13.09 -7.07 -4.61
N ILE A 74 -11.77 -7.10 -4.35
CA ILE A 74 -11.19 -7.47 -3.05
C ILE A 74 -11.35 -6.31 -2.06
N GLU A 75 -11.03 -5.10 -2.50
CA GLU A 75 -11.23 -3.87 -1.74
C GLU A 75 -11.52 -2.72 -2.69
N MET A 76 -12.22 -1.71 -2.18
CA MET A 76 -12.47 -0.48 -2.91
C MET A 76 -12.60 0.71 -1.97
N ARG A 77 -11.96 1.83 -2.34
CA ARG A 77 -12.15 3.13 -1.71
C ARG A 77 -12.61 4.17 -2.71
N THR A 78 -13.63 4.95 -2.34
CA THR A 78 -14.17 6.03 -3.18
C THR A 78 -13.93 7.38 -2.55
N TYR A 79 -13.33 8.30 -3.31
CA TYR A 79 -13.06 9.66 -2.89
C TYR A 79 -14.01 10.64 -3.57
N GLN A 80 -14.64 11.51 -2.77
CA GLN A 80 -15.43 12.61 -3.30
C GLN A 80 -14.50 13.73 -3.78
N THR A 81 -14.52 14.03 -5.08
CA THR A 81 -13.69 15.06 -5.68
C THR A 81 -14.54 16.16 -6.31
N MET A 82 -13.90 17.28 -6.69
CA MET A 82 -14.56 18.35 -7.42
C MET A 82 -15.07 17.93 -8.82
N TYR A 83 -14.63 16.77 -9.33
CA TYR A 83 -15.03 16.22 -10.62
C TYR A 83 -15.98 15.02 -10.47
N GLY A 84 -16.51 14.78 -9.26
CA GLY A 84 -17.32 13.61 -8.93
C GLY A 84 -16.55 12.56 -8.13
N PRO A 85 -17.20 11.43 -7.80
CA PRO A 85 -16.56 10.33 -7.09
C PRO A 85 -15.52 9.63 -7.96
N TRP A 86 -14.36 9.34 -7.40
CA TRP A 86 -13.35 8.48 -8.01
C TRP A 86 -13.07 7.29 -7.11
N SER A 87 -13.20 6.09 -7.66
CA SER A 87 -12.95 4.84 -6.95
C SER A 87 -11.59 4.28 -7.32
N TYR A 88 -10.98 3.61 -6.35
CA TYR A 88 -9.74 2.83 -6.49
C TYR A 88 -10.03 1.46 -5.92
N ALA A 89 -9.61 0.40 -6.60
CA ALA A 89 -9.94 -0.96 -6.21
C ALA A 89 -8.79 -1.92 -6.50
N THR A 90 -8.67 -2.93 -5.65
CA THR A 90 -7.93 -4.15 -5.97
C THR A 90 -8.92 -5.21 -6.42
N VAL A 91 -8.65 -5.83 -7.57
CA VAL A 91 -9.56 -6.78 -8.23
C VAL A 91 -8.90 -8.14 -8.33
N GLU A 92 -9.65 -9.20 -8.05
CA GLU A 92 -9.30 -10.58 -8.36
C GLU A 92 -9.46 -10.82 -9.87
N ASP A 93 -8.34 -10.74 -10.58
CA ASP A 93 -8.21 -10.97 -12.01
C ASP A 93 -7.06 -11.93 -12.34
N GLY A 94 -6.54 -12.65 -11.33
CA GLY A 94 -5.41 -13.54 -11.47
C GLY A 94 -4.04 -12.87 -11.42
N GLN A 95 -3.94 -11.55 -11.18
CA GLN A 95 -2.66 -10.88 -10.94
C GLN A 95 -1.92 -11.45 -9.72
N ILE A 96 -2.64 -11.87 -8.68
CA ILE A 96 -2.07 -12.38 -7.43
C ILE A 96 -2.31 -13.89 -7.33
N ASP A 97 -1.25 -14.65 -7.56
CA ASP A 97 -1.20 -16.08 -7.22
C ASP A 97 -0.04 -16.36 -6.26
N LEU A 98 -0.37 -16.55 -4.98
CA LEU A 98 0.60 -16.84 -3.91
C LEU A 98 1.20 -18.25 -3.99
N SER A 99 0.69 -19.12 -4.87
CA SER A 99 1.38 -20.37 -5.20
C SER A 99 2.55 -20.15 -6.19
N GLN A 100 2.51 -19.05 -6.95
CA GLN A 100 3.47 -18.75 -8.03
C GLN A 100 4.50 -17.67 -7.68
N GLY A 101 4.47 -17.13 -6.45
CA GLY A 101 5.47 -16.17 -6.00
C GLY A 101 4.97 -15.21 -4.93
N SER A 102 5.86 -14.32 -4.54
CA SER A 102 5.60 -13.24 -3.60
C SER A 102 5.40 -11.90 -4.33
N TYR A 103 4.66 -11.01 -3.69
CA TYR A 103 4.26 -9.72 -4.24
C TYR A 103 4.65 -8.59 -3.30
N MET A 104 4.81 -7.39 -3.85
CA MET A 104 4.96 -6.18 -3.07
C MET A 104 3.86 -5.18 -3.45
N MET A 105 3.10 -4.76 -2.45
CA MET A 105 2.00 -3.79 -2.59
C MET A 105 2.25 -2.58 -1.69
N ILE A 106 1.63 -1.46 -2.04
CA ILE A 106 1.66 -0.24 -1.25
C ILE A 106 0.25 0.32 -1.10
N GLY A 107 -0.14 0.75 0.10
CA GLY A 107 -1.49 1.25 0.34
C GLY A 107 -1.71 1.86 1.72
N THR A 108 -2.99 1.95 2.11
CA THR A 108 -3.43 2.38 3.44
C THR A 108 -3.53 1.18 4.39
N LEU A 109 -3.77 1.46 5.68
CA LEU A 109 -4.06 0.42 6.67
C LEU A 109 -5.31 -0.39 6.30
N GLU A 110 -6.38 0.30 5.89
CA GLU A 110 -7.65 -0.30 5.44
C GLU A 110 -7.45 -1.26 4.24
N SER A 111 -6.63 -0.87 3.26
CA SER A 111 -6.30 -1.74 2.12
C SER A 111 -5.52 -2.98 2.59
N TYR A 112 -4.56 -2.82 3.51
CA TYR A 112 -3.84 -3.95 4.09
C TYR A 112 -4.77 -4.92 4.81
N GLU A 113 -5.69 -4.43 5.64
CA GLU A 113 -6.66 -5.27 6.35
C GLU A 113 -7.54 -6.06 5.38
N SER A 114 -7.98 -5.41 4.30
CA SER A 114 -8.79 -6.08 3.27
C SER A 114 -8.02 -7.18 2.55
N ILE A 115 -6.76 -6.90 2.18
CA ILE A 115 -5.86 -7.88 1.52
C ILE A 115 -5.52 -9.02 2.47
N ARG A 116 -5.23 -8.73 3.74
CA ARG A 116 -5.01 -9.74 4.79
C ARG A 116 -6.25 -10.60 5.00
N THR A 117 -7.44 -10.01 4.99
CA THR A 117 -8.71 -10.76 5.12
C THR A 117 -8.90 -11.71 3.94
N TYR A 118 -8.64 -11.24 2.72
CA TYR A 118 -8.85 -12.01 1.51
C TYR A 118 -7.83 -13.15 1.32
N PHE A 119 -6.53 -12.88 1.50
CA PHE A 119 -5.46 -13.88 1.33
C PHE A 119 -5.12 -14.66 2.61
N GLY A 120 -5.84 -14.39 3.71
CA GLY A 120 -5.64 -14.99 5.02
C GLY A 120 -4.55 -14.31 5.85
N GLU A 121 -4.57 -14.56 7.17
CA GLU A 121 -3.71 -13.86 8.13
C GLU A 121 -2.21 -13.97 7.86
N ASN A 122 -1.78 -15.07 7.25
CA ASN A 122 -0.39 -15.32 6.89
C ASN A 122 -0.08 -14.94 5.43
N GLY A 123 -1.05 -14.50 4.64
CA GLY A 123 -0.89 -14.16 3.22
C GLY A 123 -0.26 -12.78 3.01
N ALA A 124 -0.51 -11.84 3.93
CA ALA A 124 0.01 -10.48 3.88
C ALA A 124 0.94 -10.18 5.06
N VAL A 125 2.11 -9.61 4.78
CA VAL A 125 3.13 -9.22 5.75
C VAL A 125 3.18 -7.69 5.80
N PRO A 126 2.79 -7.06 6.92
CA PRO A 126 2.78 -5.61 7.03
C PRO A 126 4.19 -5.05 7.15
N ILE A 127 4.42 -3.91 6.49
CA ILE A 127 5.62 -3.08 6.60
C ILE A 127 5.13 -1.65 6.83
N TYR A 128 4.99 -1.24 8.10
CA TYR A 128 4.55 0.11 8.45
C TYR A 128 5.75 1.05 8.56
N ILE A 129 5.80 2.06 7.70
CA ILE A 129 6.82 3.10 7.73
C ILE A 129 6.41 4.18 8.71
N GLU A 130 7.18 4.31 9.77
CA GLU A 130 6.92 5.22 10.87
C GLU A 130 7.90 6.40 10.82
N VAL A 131 7.38 7.60 11.05
CA VAL A 131 8.14 8.84 11.16
C VAL A 131 7.42 9.69 12.19
N GLU A 132 8.18 10.38 13.04
CA GLU A 132 7.62 11.30 14.02
C GLU A 132 6.77 12.38 13.34
N ASP A 133 5.67 12.78 13.98
CA ASP A 133 4.63 13.61 13.36
C ASP A 133 5.11 15.04 13.04
N GLY A 134 5.93 15.64 13.90
CA GLY A 134 6.61 16.90 13.64
C GLY A 134 7.52 16.83 12.41
N GLU A 135 8.31 15.77 12.28
CA GLU A 135 9.16 15.54 11.11
C GLU A 135 8.32 15.32 9.83
N ARG A 136 7.26 14.50 9.90
CA ARG A 136 6.27 14.34 8.81
C ARG A 136 5.72 15.68 8.35
N LEU A 137 5.33 16.53 9.30
CA LEU A 137 4.77 17.85 9.00
C LEU A 137 5.80 18.75 8.30
N ILE A 138 7.04 18.79 8.80
CA ILE A 138 8.14 19.54 8.18
C ILE A 138 8.39 19.06 6.74
N ARG A 139 8.50 17.74 6.53
CA ARG A 139 8.68 17.12 5.20
C ARG A 139 7.52 17.50 4.27
N ALA A 140 6.28 17.42 4.74
CA ALA A 140 5.10 17.76 3.97
C ALA A 140 5.07 19.24 3.57
N VAL A 141 5.34 20.16 4.50
CA VAL A 141 5.37 21.61 4.25
C VAL A 141 6.47 21.98 3.26
N ASN A 142 7.66 21.39 3.40
CA ASN A 142 8.77 21.62 2.48
C ASN A 142 8.43 21.19 1.05
N ARG A 143 7.77 20.04 0.88
CA ARG A 143 7.27 19.59 -0.43
C ARG A 143 6.19 20.52 -0.99
N GLU A 144 5.27 21.00 -0.16
CA GLU A 144 4.17 21.87 -0.60
C GLU A 144 4.67 23.23 -1.08
N LYS A 145 5.70 23.78 -0.41
CA LYS A 145 6.37 25.04 -0.82
C LYS A 145 6.98 25.00 -2.23
N GLN A 146 7.33 23.80 -2.73
CA GLN A 146 7.91 23.63 -4.06
C GLN A 146 6.86 23.64 -5.17
N GLN A 147 5.56 23.57 -4.85
CA GLN A 147 4.51 23.61 -5.85
C GLN A 147 4.27 25.03 -6.38
N LYS A 148 3.93 25.15 -7.67
CA LYS A 148 3.56 26.44 -8.29
C LYS A 148 2.38 27.12 -7.57
N LYS A 149 1.45 26.32 -7.03
CA LYS A 149 0.30 26.76 -6.23
C LYS A 149 0.16 25.87 -4.99
N PRO A 150 0.79 26.23 -3.86
CA PRO A 150 0.71 25.47 -2.62
C PRO A 150 -0.73 25.30 -2.12
N LYS A 151 -1.08 24.09 -1.70
CA LYS A 151 -2.40 23.67 -1.18
C LYS A 151 -2.29 23.22 0.27
N TYR A 152 -1.93 24.14 1.17
CA TYR A 152 -1.76 23.83 2.60
C TYR A 152 -3.02 23.27 3.27
N THR A 153 -4.22 23.68 2.83
CA THR A 153 -5.48 23.12 3.34
C THR A 153 -5.58 21.61 3.07
N GLU A 154 -5.17 21.15 1.88
CA GLU A 154 -5.16 19.72 1.54
C GLU A 154 -4.08 18.97 2.32
N LEU A 155 -2.92 19.60 2.54
CA LEU A 155 -1.88 19.05 3.41
C LEU A 155 -2.42 18.80 4.82
N CYS A 156 -3.04 19.80 5.45
CA CYS A 156 -3.61 19.67 6.79
C CYS A 156 -4.71 18.60 6.84
N ARG A 157 -5.59 18.56 5.82
CA ARG A 157 -6.65 17.55 5.71
C ARG A 157 -6.07 16.13 5.69
N ARG A 158 -5.03 15.89 4.88
CA ARG A 158 -4.35 14.59 4.81
C ARG A 158 -3.66 14.23 6.10
N PHE A 159 -2.99 15.18 6.74
CA PHE A 159 -2.33 14.95 8.01
C PHE A 159 -3.31 14.49 9.09
N LEU A 160 -4.44 15.21 9.25
CA LEU A 160 -5.49 14.84 10.22
C LEU A 160 -6.19 13.51 9.87
N ALA A 161 -6.41 13.25 8.57
CA ALA A 161 -6.94 11.97 8.12
C ALA A 161 -5.99 10.82 8.47
N ASP A 162 -4.68 11.00 8.28
CA ASP A 162 -3.68 10.00 8.65
C ASP A 162 -3.70 9.69 10.16
N GLU A 163 -3.88 10.69 11.03
CA GLU A 163 -3.97 10.47 12.49
C GLU A 163 -5.18 9.59 12.87
N THR A 164 -6.24 9.68 12.08
CA THR A 164 -7.45 8.86 12.26
C THR A 164 -7.30 7.48 11.61
N ASP A 165 -6.70 7.41 10.43
CA ASP A 165 -6.56 6.18 9.63
C ASP A 165 -5.46 5.26 10.20
N PHE A 166 -4.44 5.82 10.84
CA PHE A 166 -3.32 5.10 11.46
C PHE A 166 -3.23 5.39 12.97
N SER A 167 -4.37 5.48 13.65
CA SER A 167 -4.39 5.58 15.11
C SER A 167 -3.79 4.32 15.74
N GLU A 168 -3.21 4.47 16.93
CA GLU A 168 -2.61 3.34 17.67
C GLU A 168 -3.60 2.18 17.88
N GLU A 169 -4.87 2.49 18.11
CA GLU A 169 -5.94 1.50 18.22
C GLU A 169 -6.11 0.69 16.91
N LYS A 170 -6.19 1.37 15.77
CA LYS A 170 -6.34 0.70 14.47
C LYS A 170 -5.11 -0.10 14.09
N LEU A 171 -3.91 0.45 14.34
CA LEU A 171 -2.65 -0.27 14.11
C LEU A 171 -2.60 -1.56 14.95
N ALA A 172 -3.00 -1.49 16.22
CA ALA A 172 -3.07 -2.67 17.09
C ALA A 172 -4.11 -3.70 16.59
N GLN A 173 -5.31 -3.25 16.19
CA GLN A 173 -6.36 -4.12 15.63
C GLN A 173 -5.90 -4.82 14.34
N ALA A 174 -5.14 -4.13 13.50
CA ALA A 174 -4.54 -4.68 12.28
C ALA A 174 -3.32 -5.59 12.55
N GLY A 175 -2.93 -5.79 13.82
CA GLY A 175 -1.79 -6.61 14.23
C GLY A 175 -0.42 -5.97 13.95
N ILE A 176 -0.35 -4.65 13.83
CA ILE A 176 0.89 -3.91 13.62
C ILE A 176 1.51 -3.56 14.97
N THR A 177 2.47 -4.38 15.37
CA THR A 177 3.23 -4.20 16.62
C THR A 177 4.59 -3.57 16.33
N ALA A 178 5.43 -3.40 17.36
CA ALA A 178 6.77 -2.82 17.22
C ALA A 178 7.66 -3.56 16.20
N GLU A 179 7.42 -4.85 15.92
CA GLU A 179 8.19 -5.64 14.95
C GLU A 179 7.84 -5.35 13.48
N GLU A 180 6.71 -4.67 13.25
CA GLU A 180 6.18 -4.33 11.93
C GLU A 180 6.36 -2.84 11.62
N ARG A 181 6.83 -2.05 12.59
CA ARG A 181 7.13 -0.62 12.43
C ARG A 181 8.59 -0.40 12.09
N TYR A 182 8.83 0.42 11.07
CA TYR A 182 10.16 0.74 10.58
C TYR A 182 10.31 2.26 10.58
N GLU A 183 11.10 2.77 11.52
CA GLU A 183 11.40 4.19 11.60
C GLU A 183 12.21 4.64 10.38
N ASN A 184 11.78 5.71 9.72
CA ASN A 184 12.46 6.29 8.57
C ASN A 184 13.08 7.65 8.92
N GLN A 185 14.02 7.62 9.87
CA GLN A 185 14.93 8.74 10.17
C GLN A 185 16.10 8.78 9.19
N GLU A 186 16.72 7.62 8.94
CA GLU A 186 17.77 7.42 7.94
C GLU A 186 17.31 6.34 6.94
N LEU A 187 17.35 6.67 5.66
CA LEU A 187 16.74 5.86 4.61
C LEU A 187 17.47 4.51 4.43
N SER A 188 18.79 4.50 4.52
CA SER A 188 19.58 3.28 4.29
C SER A 188 19.38 2.24 5.41
N ASP A 189 19.31 2.69 6.67
CA ASP A 189 19.03 1.85 7.83
C ASP A 189 17.60 1.29 7.77
N CYS A 190 16.63 2.14 7.44
CA CYS A 190 15.24 1.73 7.26
C CYS A 190 15.12 0.63 6.17
N LEU A 191 15.73 0.86 5.00
CA LEU A 191 15.75 -0.12 3.91
C LEU A 191 16.42 -1.43 4.31
N LYS A 192 17.56 -1.37 4.99
CA LYS A 192 18.29 -2.55 5.47
C LYS A 192 17.45 -3.39 6.43
N ASN A 193 16.73 -2.74 7.35
CA ASN A 193 15.88 -3.43 8.32
C ASN A 193 14.69 -4.12 7.63
N ILE A 194 14.03 -3.43 6.70
CA ILE A 194 12.91 -3.99 5.93
C ILE A 194 13.39 -5.15 5.05
N ALA A 195 14.50 -4.98 4.32
CA ALA A 195 15.08 -6.03 3.49
C ALA A 195 15.42 -7.28 4.32
N GLY A 196 15.98 -7.09 5.52
CA GLY A 196 16.24 -8.18 6.46
C GLY A 196 14.97 -8.94 6.88
N LYS A 197 13.84 -8.25 7.10
CA LYS A 197 12.54 -8.91 7.38
C LYS A 197 12.05 -9.69 6.17
N ILE A 198 12.10 -9.10 4.97
CA ILE A 198 11.67 -9.74 3.72
C ILE A 198 12.46 -11.04 3.49
N GLU A 199 13.79 -10.97 3.54
CA GLU A 199 14.66 -12.14 3.38
C GLU A 199 14.40 -13.22 4.43
N LYS A 200 14.29 -12.85 5.71
CA LYS A 200 13.98 -13.80 6.80
C LYS A 200 12.65 -14.49 6.57
N THR A 201 11.65 -13.73 6.10
CA THR A 201 10.32 -14.24 5.79
C THR A 201 10.39 -15.24 4.65
N ILE A 202 10.96 -14.85 3.50
CA ILE A 202 11.11 -15.74 2.34
C ILE A 202 11.87 -17.02 2.72
N ARG A 203 12.99 -16.91 3.45
CA ARG A 203 13.79 -18.07 3.90
C ARG A 203 13.06 -19.00 4.87
N ARG A 204 12.11 -18.50 5.65
CA ARG A 204 11.30 -19.31 6.58
C ARG A 204 10.32 -20.19 5.81
N TYR A 205 9.70 -19.65 4.76
CA TYR A 205 8.70 -20.37 3.96
C TYR A 205 9.31 -21.22 2.84
N ALA A 206 10.53 -20.94 2.39
CA ALA A 206 11.26 -21.81 1.46
C ALA A 206 11.73 -23.14 2.09
N ARG A 207 11.72 -23.25 3.43
CA ARG A 207 12.23 -24.43 4.18
C ARG A 207 11.13 -25.31 4.77
N GLY A 208 9.85 -24.98 4.58
CA GLY A 208 8.70 -25.70 5.13
C GLY A 208 7.90 -26.39 4.04
#